data_AF-A0A2N7QEA0-F1
#
_entry.id   AF-A0A2N7QEA0-F1
#
_cell.length_a   1.000
_cell.length_b   1.000
_cell.length_c   1.000
_cell.angle_alpha   90.00
_cell.angle_beta   90.00
_cell.angle_gamma   90.00
#
_symmetry.space_group_name_H-M   'P 1'
#
loop_
_entity.id
_entity.type
_entity.pdbx_description
1 polymer ?
#
loop_
_entity_poly.entity_id
_entity_poly.type
_entity_poly.pdbx_seq_one_letter_code
_entity_poly.pdbx_strand_id
1 'polypeptide(L)'
;AVGIGGDPIIGLKFVDLLQMFKEDSQTEAVVLIGEIGGTAEEEAADYIKKTNYPKPVFAYIAGLTAPSGKRLGHAGAIIEGKQGTAAEKLEKLAGASVRIIDNPARIGQTVSQVIKTST
;
A
#
# COMPACT_ATOMS: atom_id res chain seq x y z
N ALA A 1 12.03 -1.31 -8.03
CA ALA A 1 10.82 -1.95 -7.46
C ALA A 1 11.25 -3.07 -6.53
N VAL A 2 10.50 -3.34 -5.47
CA VAL A 2 10.82 -4.38 -4.48
C VAL A 2 9.56 -5.22 -4.25
N GLY A 3 9.69 -6.54 -4.30
CA GLY A 3 8.67 -7.47 -3.84
C GLY A 3 9.01 -7.94 -2.43
N ILE A 4 8.10 -7.77 -1.47
CA ILE A 4 8.34 -8.12 -0.06
C ILE A 4 7.98 -9.58 0.29
N GLY A 5 7.28 -10.27 -0.62
CA GLY A 5 6.74 -11.62 -0.39
C GLY A 5 5.35 -11.60 0.26
N GLY A 6 4.63 -12.72 0.14
CA GLY A 6 3.27 -12.89 0.69
C GLY A 6 3.22 -13.78 1.93
N ASP A 7 4.36 -14.06 2.54
CA ASP A 7 4.48 -14.88 3.73
C ASP A 7 4.16 -14.08 5.00
N PRO A 8 3.71 -14.71 6.09
CA PRO A 8 3.43 -14.01 7.35
C PRO A 8 4.68 -13.42 8.01
N ILE A 9 5.86 -13.95 7.68
CA ILE A 9 7.15 -13.46 8.16
C ILE A 9 7.95 -13.05 6.93
N ILE A 10 8.24 -11.76 6.84
CA ILE A 10 8.97 -11.14 5.73
C ILE A 10 10.21 -10.43 6.24
N GLY A 11 11.19 -10.22 5.35
CA GLY A 11 12.43 -9.52 5.69
C GLY A 11 12.25 -8.01 5.85
N LEU A 12 11.72 -7.35 4.82
CA LEU A 12 11.45 -5.91 4.81
C LEU A 12 9.95 -5.66 4.74
N LYS A 13 9.47 -4.71 5.55
CA LYS A 13 8.09 -4.23 5.54
C LYS A 13 7.93 -3.03 4.60
N PHE A 14 6.67 -2.65 4.33
CA PHE A 14 6.37 -1.40 3.62
C PHE A 14 6.96 -0.18 4.31
N VAL A 15 6.93 -0.12 5.65
CA VAL A 15 7.49 1.00 6.42
C VAL A 15 8.98 1.17 6.17
N ASP A 16 9.74 0.06 6.15
CA ASP A 16 11.19 0.10 5.89
C ASP A 16 11.47 0.63 4.48
N LEU A 17 10.72 0.12 3.49
CA LEU A 17 10.85 0.57 2.10
C LEU A 17 10.42 2.02 1.91
N LEU A 18 9.36 2.47 2.59
CA LEU A 18 8.95 3.87 2.58
C LEU A 18 10.07 4.77 3.12
N GLN A 19 10.75 4.36 4.18
CA GLN A 19 11.91 5.12 4.68
C GLN A 19 13.03 5.17 3.63
N MET A 20 13.38 4.04 3.02
CA MET A 20 14.42 4.01 1.97
C MET A 20 14.04 4.89 0.78
N PHE A 21 12.80 4.80 0.30
CA PHE A 21 12.30 5.63 -0.80
C PHE A 21 12.17 7.10 -0.43
N LYS A 22 12.02 7.44 0.86
CA LYS A 22 12.03 8.83 1.32
C LYS A 22 13.40 9.46 1.12
N GLU A 23 14.45 8.70 1.45
CA GLU A 23 15.84 9.14 1.44
C GLU A 23 16.46 9.16 0.03
N ASP A 24 15.92 8.38 -0.91
CA ASP A 24 16.39 8.38 -2.30
C ASP A 24 15.95 9.63 -3.08
N SER A 25 16.89 10.51 -3.43
CA SER A 25 16.61 11.75 -4.18
C SER A 25 16.03 11.54 -5.58
N GLN A 26 16.19 10.35 -6.17
CA GLN A 26 15.64 10.03 -7.49
C GLN A 26 14.19 9.54 -7.45
N THR A 27 13.68 9.18 -6.26
CA THR A 27 12.29 8.76 -6.12
C THR A 27 11.37 9.98 -6.14
N GLU A 28 10.57 10.11 -7.20
CA GLU A 28 9.56 11.16 -7.37
C GLU A 28 8.19 10.78 -6.79
N ALA A 29 7.87 9.49 -6.72
CA ALA A 29 6.62 8.95 -6.17
C ALA A 29 6.78 7.49 -5.74
N VAL A 30 5.89 7.03 -4.86
CA VAL A 30 5.84 5.62 -4.42
C VAL A 30 4.47 5.02 -4.76
N VAL A 31 4.48 3.82 -5.35
CA VAL A 31 3.28 3.01 -5.55
C VAL A 31 3.35 1.80 -4.63
N LEU A 32 2.45 1.73 -3.66
CA LEU A 32 2.27 0.60 -2.76
C LEU A 32 1.26 -0.37 -3.38
N ILE A 33 1.67 -1.62 -3.58
CA ILE A 33 0.79 -2.69 -4.06
C ILE A 33 0.62 -3.68 -2.91
N GLY A 34 -0.55 -3.65 -2.29
CA GLY A 34 -0.91 -4.47 -1.14
C GLY A 34 -1.93 -5.55 -1.48
N GLU A 35 -2.29 -6.32 -0.46
CA GLU A 35 -3.30 -7.37 -0.52
C GLU A 35 -4.20 -7.30 0.73
N ILE A 36 -5.37 -7.91 0.68
CA ILE A 36 -6.17 -8.13 1.89
C ILE A 36 -5.44 -9.04 2.91
N GLY A 37 -5.78 -8.89 4.19
CA GLY A 37 -5.16 -9.64 5.29
C GLY A 37 -3.95 -8.93 5.91
N GLY A 38 -3.62 -9.28 7.16
CA GLY A 38 -2.57 -8.63 7.94
C GLY A 38 -2.78 -7.13 8.15
N THR A 39 -1.75 -6.42 8.60
CA THR A 39 -1.80 -4.98 8.98
C THR A 39 -0.76 -4.10 8.29
N ALA A 40 -0.06 -4.63 7.29
CA ALA A 40 1.12 -3.98 6.70
C ALA A 40 0.79 -2.64 6.05
N GLU A 41 -0.36 -2.53 5.37
CA GLU A 41 -0.84 -1.32 4.71
C GLU A 41 -1.31 -0.28 5.73
N GLU A 42 -1.94 -0.71 6.81
CA GLU A 42 -2.32 0.14 7.94
C GLU A 42 -1.09 0.73 8.64
N GLU A 43 -0.07 -0.09 8.89
CA GLU A 43 1.23 0.34 9.44
C GLU A 43 1.91 1.36 8.51
N ALA A 44 1.85 1.14 7.19
CA ALA A 44 2.35 2.07 6.18
C ALA A 44 1.58 3.41 6.22
N ALA A 45 0.25 3.37 6.30
CA ALA A 45 -0.60 4.56 6.41
C ALA A 45 -0.26 5.38 7.67
N ASP A 46 -0.13 4.71 8.82
CA ASP A 46 0.21 5.34 10.09
C ASP A 46 1.60 5.99 10.02
N TYR A 47 2.58 5.33 9.39
CA TYR A 47 3.91 5.90 9.15
C TYR A 47 3.88 7.14 8.24
N ILE A 48 3.15 7.06 7.12
CA ILE A 48 3.01 8.17 6.15
C ILE A 48 2.46 9.41 6.84
N LYS A 49 1.37 9.23 7.61
CA LYS A 49 0.72 10.29 8.36
C LYS A 49 1.62 10.87 9.46
N LYS A 50 2.24 10.00 10.27
CA LYS A 50 3.09 10.42 11.39
C LYS A 50 4.33 11.19 10.95
N THR A 51 4.90 10.85 9.80
CA THR A 51 6.15 11.44 9.32
C THR A 51 5.96 12.60 8.36
N ASN A 52 4.72 12.98 8.05
CA ASN A 52 4.37 13.92 7.00
C ASN A 52 5.15 13.60 5.71
N TYR A 53 4.94 12.39 5.21
CA TYR A 53 5.76 11.81 4.16
C TYR A 53 5.83 12.75 2.92
N PRO A 54 7.04 13.10 2.44
CA PRO A 54 7.19 14.25 1.53
C PRO A 54 6.88 13.92 0.07
N LYS A 55 6.74 12.64 -0.28
CA LYS A 55 6.57 12.19 -1.66
C LYS A 55 5.15 11.68 -1.89
N PRO A 56 4.55 11.91 -3.06
CA PRO A 56 3.25 11.33 -3.39
C PRO A 56 3.25 9.81 -3.24
N VAL A 57 2.27 9.27 -2.53
CA VAL A 57 2.07 7.82 -2.37
C VAL A 57 0.73 7.43 -2.99
N PHE A 58 0.75 6.35 -3.77
CA PHE A 58 -0.41 5.71 -4.37
C PHE A 58 -0.55 4.31 -3.81
N ALA A 59 -1.77 3.79 -3.71
CA ALA A 59 -2.00 2.41 -3.28
C ALA A 59 -3.01 1.69 -4.17
N TYR A 60 -2.72 0.43 -4.47
CA TYR A 60 -3.67 -0.55 -5.00
C TYR A 60 -3.71 -1.74 -4.05
N ILE A 61 -4.92 -2.18 -3.67
CA ILE A 61 -5.13 -3.33 -2.79
C ILE A 61 -5.77 -4.44 -3.61
N ALA A 62 -5.08 -5.57 -3.75
CA ALA A 62 -5.60 -6.75 -4.41
C ALA A 62 -6.58 -7.50 -3.49
N GLY A 63 -7.53 -8.24 -4.09
CA GLY A 63 -8.42 -9.13 -3.34
C GLY A 63 -9.63 -8.47 -2.68
N LEU A 64 -9.95 -7.21 -3.00
CA LEU A 64 -11.12 -6.50 -2.43
C LEU A 64 -12.46 -7.24 -2.62
N THR A 65 -12.58 -8.05 -3.68
CA THR A 65 -13.79 -8.83 -3.99
C THR A 65 -13.73 -10.26 -3.45
N ALA A 66 -12.72 -10.60 -2.65
CA ALA A 66 -12.58 -11.94 -2.11
C ALA A 66 -13.68 -12.24 -1.08
N PRO A 67 -14.31 -13.43 -1.15
CA PRO A 67 -15.31 -13.82 -0.16
C PRO A 67 -14.68 -14.01 1.22
N SER A 68 -15.40 -13.61 2.26
CA SER A 68 -14.98 -13.78 3.65
C SER A 68 -14.67 -15.24 3.97
N GLY A 69 -13.61 -15.48 4.76
CA GLY A 69 -13.21 -16.82 5.17
C GLY A 69 -12.48 -17.65 4.10
N LYS A 70 -12.18 -17.09 2.93
CA LYS A 70 -11.28 -17.73 1.95
C LYS A 70 -9.87 -17.18 2.07
N ARG A 71 -8.91 -18.11 2.09
CA ARG A 71 -7.49 -17.84 1.89
C ARG A 71 -7.25 -17.58 0.41
N LEU A 72 -6.69 -16.42 0.06
CA LEU A 72 -6.13 -16.19 -1.27
C LEU A 72 -4.75 -16.85 -1.35
N GLY A 73 -4.18 -16.98 -2.56
CA GLY A 73 -3.03 -17.86 -2.82
C GLY A 73 -1.78 -17.61 -1.97
N HIS A 74 -1.59 -16.42 -1.40
CA HIS A 74 -0.46 -16.09 -0.53
C HIS A 74 -0.67 -16.52 0.93
N ALA A 75 0.40 -16.96 1.58
CA ALA A 75 0.30 -17.60 2.88
C ALA A 75 -0.24 -16.68 3.99
N GLY A 76 0.01 -15.37 3.89
CA GLY A 76 -0.40 -14.33 4.83
C GLY A 76 -1.76 -13.67 4.56
N ALA A 77 -2.48 -14.05 3.50
CA ALA A 77 -3.81 -13.51 3.18
C ALA A 77 -4.91 -14.12 4.08
N ILE A 78 -4.80 -13.89 5.39
CA ILE A 78 -5.77 -14.31 6.41
C ILE A 78 -6.46 -13.04 6.95
N ILE A 79 -7.79 -13.00 6.84
CA ILE A 79 -8.59 -11.94 7.45
C ILE A 79 -9.04 -12.44 8.83
N GLU A 80 -8.46 -11.89 9.90
CA GLU A 80 -8.84 -12.22 11.28
C GLU A 80 -9.74 -11.12 11.87
N GLY A 81 -11.00 -11.47 12.12
CA GLY A 81 -11.96 -10.57 12.76
C GLY A 81 -12.26 -9.31 11.93
N LYS A 82 -12.14 -8.14 12.56
CA LYS A 82 -12.36 -6.83 11.91
C LYS A 82 -11.08 -6.19 11.35
N GLN A 83 -9.91 -6.70 11.74
CA GLN A 83 -8.62 -6.09 11.47
C GLN A 83 -8.05 -6.65 10.16
N GLY A 84 -7.43 -5.80 9.33
CA GLY A 84 -6.92 -6.23 8.03
C GLY A 84 -8.01 -6.38 6.95
N THR A 85 -9.21 -5.86 7.21
CA THR A 85 -10.27 -5.84 6.19
C THR A 85 -9.90 -4.87 5.08
N ALA A 86 -10.36 -5.20 3.86
CA ALA A 86 -10.26 -4.32 2.70
C ALA A 86 -10.71 -2.88 3.00
N ALA A 87 -11.87 -2.72 3.66
CA ALA A 87 -12.42 -1.42 3.97
C ALA A 87 -11.53 -0.60 4.93
N GLU A 88 -11.05 -1.23 6.01
CA GLU A 88 -10.19 -0.57 6.99
C GLU A 88 -8.85 -0.14 6.38
N LYS A 89 -8.23 -1.00 5.55
CA LYS A 89 -7.00 -0.67 4.81
C LYS A 89 -7.19 0.57 3.94
N LEU A 90 -8.27 0.59 3.16
CA LEU A 90 -8.59 1.71 2.26
C LEU A 90 -8.86 2.99 3.04
N GLU A 91 -9.61 2.91 4.14
CA GLU A 91 -9.91 4.06 5.00
C GLU A 91 -8.64 4.65 5.61
N LYS A 92 -7.77 3.82 6.19
CA LYS A 92 -6.52 4.28 6.79
C LYS A 92 -5.58 4.89 5.76
N LEU A 93 -5.39 4.24 4.62
CA LEU A 93 -4.55 4.76 3.53
C LEU A 93 -5.09 6.11 3.01
N ALA A 94 -6.38 6.20 2.74
CA ALA A 94 -7.01 7.46 2.32
C ALA A 94 -6.84 8.55 3.40
N GLY A 95 -7.01 8.21 4.68
CA GLY A 95 -6.80 9.10 5.81
C GLY A 95 -5.34 9.54 6.04
N ALA A 96 -4.38 8.89 5.37
CA ALA A 96 -2.97 9.24 5.31
C ALA A 96 -2.60 10.01 4.02
N SER A 97 -3.59 10.52 3.27
CA SER A 97 -3.40 11.19 1.97
C SER A 97 -2.79 10.30 0.88
N VAL A 98 -2.88 8.98 1.03
CA VAL A 98 -2.49 8.04 -0.02
C VAL A 98 -3.59 7.98 -1.08
N ARG A 99 -3.21 8.13 -2.35
CA ARG A 99 -4.18 8.06 -3.44
C ARG A 99 -4.49 6.60 -3.78
N ILE A 100 -5.72 6.18 -3.49
CA ILE A 100 -6.21 4.85 -3.83
C ILE A 100 -6.48 4.75 -5.33
N ILE A 101 -6.02 3.67 -5.94
CA ILE A 101 -6.29 3.28 -7.32
C ILE A 101 -7.07 1.98 -7.26
N ASP A 102 -8.24 1.95 -7.90
CA ASP A 102 -9.18 0.82 -7.86
C ASP A 102 -8.89 -0.25 -8.93
N ASN A 103 -8.18 0.14 -9.98
CA ASN A 103 -7.87 -0.69 -11.14
C ASN A 103 -6.37 -0.63 -11.44
N PRO A 104 -5.65 -1.77 -11.45
CA PRO A 104 -4.21 -1.78 -11.67
C PRO A 104 -3.82 -1.23 -13.05
N ALA A 105 -4.70 -1.35 -14.06
CA ALA A 105 -4.46 -0.79 -15.40
C ALA A 105 -4.38 0.75 -15.41
N ARG A 106 -4.91 1.42 -14.38
CA ARG A 106 -4.87 2.89 -14.26
C ARG A 106 -3.62 3.42 -13.56
N ILE A 107 -2.82 2.56 -12.91
CA ILE A 107 -1.67 2.98 -12.10
C ILE A 107 -0.73 3.90 -12.88
N GLY A 108 -0.28 3.48 -14.06
CA GLY A 108 0.66 4.27 -14.86
C GLY A 108 0.11 5.63 -15.26
N GLN A 109 -1.16 5.69 -15.68
CA GLN A 109 -1.82 6.94 -16.07
C GLN A 109 -1.96 7.89 -14.86
N THR A 110 -2.47 7.39 -13.73
CA THR A 110 -2.71 8.18 -12.53
C THR A 110 -1.41 8.74 -11.94
N VAL A 111 -0.35 7.94 -11.89
CA VAL A 111 0.97 8.38 -11.40
C VAL A 111 1.56 9.44 -12.33
N SER A 112 1.54 9.20 -13.65
CA SER A 112 2.08 10.13 -14.63
C SER A 112 1.42 11.51 -14.58
N GLN A 113 0.09 11.56 -14.36
CA GLN A 113 -0.65 12.82 -14.24
C GLN A 113 -0.19 13.65 -13.03
N VAL A 114 0.10 13.01 -11.90
CA VAL A 114 0.54 13.71 -10.69
C VAL A 114 1.96 14.23 -10.83
N ILE A 115 2.88 13.37 -11.25
CA ILE A 115 4.30 13.74 -11.37
C ILE A 115 4.47 14.91 -12.35
N LYS A 116 3.76 14.89 -13.50
CA LYS A 116 3.79 15.98 -14.49
C LYS A 116 3.19 17.31 -14.01
N THR A 117 2.31 17.28 -13.01
CA THR A 117 1.68 18.50 -12.48
C THR A 117 2.53 19.13 -11.37
N SER A 118 3.50 18.40 -10.83
CA SER A 118 4.41 18.85 -9.76
C SER A 118 5.73 19.44 -10.28
N THR A 119 5.89 19.57 -11.61
CA THR A 119 7.01 20.24 -12.29
C THR A 119 6.58 21.59 -12.80
#